data_AF-A0A497PF97-F1
#
_entry.id   AF-A0A497PF97-F1
#
_cell.length_a   1.000
_cell.length_b   1.000
_cell.length_c   1.000
_cell.angle_alpha   90.00
_cell.angle_beta   90.00
_cell.angle_gamma   90.00
#
_symmetry.space_group_name_H-M   'P 1'
#
loop_
_entity.id
_entity.type
_entity.pdbx_description
1 polymer ?
#
loop_
_entity_poly.entity_id
_entity_poly.type
_entity_poly.pdbx_seq_one_letter_code
_entity_poly.pdbx_strand_id
1 'polypeptide(L)'
;MVEWLTMRTITLSEDTYNLLRKMRLPGETFSDTIARLCRAKTARGVLEWMRRTRGWSDLTNEEAVELEAAIERNQDSGGGAGSS
;
A
#
# COMPACT_ATOMS: atom_id res chain seq x y z
N MET A 1 22.09 16.07 9.55
CA MET A 1 20.75 15.67 10.03
C MET A 1 20.64 14.18 9.72
N VAL A 2 20.61 13.32 10.73
CA VAL A 2 20.57 11.87 10.52
C VAL A 2 19.11 11.47 10.39
N GLU A 3 18.66 11.06 9.20
CA GLU A 3 17.34 10.49 9.01
C GLU A 3 17.27 9.13 9.71
N TRP A 4 16.38 9.01 10.68
CA TRP A 4 16.11 7.73 11.33
C TRP A 4 15.26 6.88 10.39
N LEU A 5 15.78 5.70 10.02
CA LEU A 5 15.02 4.71 9.27
C LEU A 5 13.85 4.23 10.15
N THR A 6 12.63 4.66 9.82
CA THR A 6 11.44 4.26 10.56
C THR A 6 11.09 2.82 10.17
N MET A 7 11.48 1.87 11.03
CA MET A 7 11.20 0.45 10.82
C MET A 7 9.90 0.05 11.51
N ARG A 8 9.03 -0.67 10.79
CA ARG A 8 7.80 -1.27 11.34
C ARG A 8 7.80 -2.76 11.05
N THR A 9 7.32 -3.55 12.01
CA THR A 9 7.18 -5.00 11.89
C THR A 9 5.73 -5.35 11.59
N ILE A 10 5.50 -6.22 10.62
CA ILE A 10 4.19 -6.81 10.33
C ILE A 10 4.27 -8.32 10.47
N THR A 11 3.20 -8.93 10.97
CA THR A 11 3.07 -10.40 11.04
C THR A 11 2.16 -10.86 9.91
N LEU A 12 2.54 -11.92 9.21
CA LEU A 12 1.82 -12.46 8.06
C LEU A 12 1.56 -13.95 8.28
N SER A 13 0.47 -14.47 7.68
CA SER A 13 0.31 -15.92 7.58
C SER A 13 1.38 -16.54 6.69
N GLU A 14 1.68 -17.81 6.91
CA GLU A 14 2.67 -18.54 6.11
C GLU A 14 2.29 -18.58 4.62
N ASP A 15 1.00 -18.71 4.31
CA ASP A 15 0.49 -18.65 2.93
C ASP A 15 0.78 -17.29 2.28
N THR A 16 0.54 -16.19 3.01
CA THR A 16 0.81 -14.83 2.51
C THR A 16 2.30 -14.62 2.28
N TYR A 17 3.14 -15.09 3.20
CA TYR A 17 4.59 -15.05 3.07
C TYR A 17 5.06 -15.80 1.81
N ASN A 18 4.54 -17.01 1.59
CA ASN A 18 4.89 -17.85 0.44
C ASN A 18 4.46 -17.21 -0.89
N LEU A 19 3.32 -16.52 -0.93
CA LEU A 19 2.88 -15.74 -2.10
C LEU A 19 3.82 -14.57 -2.38
N LEU A 20 4.15 -13.77 -1.36
CA LEU A 20 5.08 -12.65 -1.51
C LEU A 20 6.45 -13.13 -1.98
N ARG A 21 6.93 -14.26 -1.46
CA ARG A 21 8.20 -14.87 -1.88
C ARG A 21 8.23 -15.21 -3.36
N LYS A 22 7.12 -15.72 -3.92
CA LYS A 22 7.00 -16.04 -5.36
C LYS A 22 6.94 -14.80 -6.24
N MET A 23 6.46 -13.67 -5.71
CA MET A 23 6.34 -12.40 -6.44
C MET A 23 7.62 -11.54 -6.40
N ARG A 24 8.65 -11.96 -5.66
CA ARG A 24 9.92 -11.25 -5.52
C ARG A 24 10.76 -11.37 -6.79
N LEU A 25 11.25 -10.24 -7.31
CA LEU A 25 12.16 -10.23 -8.46
C LEU A 25 13.62 -10.51 -8.03
N PRO A 26 14.50 -10.95 -8.96
CA PRO A 26 15.92 -11.11 -8.66
C PRO A 26 16.54 -9.81 -8.14
N GLY A 27 17.19 -9.88 -6.98
CA GLY A 27 17.84 -8.72 -6.33
C GLY A 27 16.92 -7.87 -5.43
N GLU A 28 15.60 -8.12 -5.38
CA GLU A 28 14.70 -7.41 -4.47
C GLU A 28 14.76 -7.95 -3.03
N THR A 29 14.67 -7.05 -2.05
CA THR A 29 14.27 -7.41 -0.68
C THR A 29 12.76 -7.61 -0.59
N PHE A 30 12.27 -8.21 0.51
CA PHE A 30 10.83 -8.31 0.74
C PHE A 30 10.16 -6.93 0.82
N SER A 31 10.82 -5.96 1.44
CA SER A 31 10.31 -4.59 1.52
C SER A 31 10.18 -3.96 0.14
N ASP A 32 11.13 -4.21 -0.77
CA ASP A 32 11.07 -3.71 -2.15
C ASP A 32 9.90 -4.34 -2.92
N THR A 33 9.69 -5.65 -2.77
CA THR A 33 8.55 -6.35 -3.37
C THR A 33 7.23 -5.78 -2.88
N ILE A 34 7.07 -5.58 -1.56
CA ILE A 34 5.86 -4.99 -0.98
C ILE A 34 5.67 -3.57 -1.53
N ALA A 35 6.71 -2.74 -1.50
CA ALA A 35 6.65 -1.37 -2.00
C ALA A 35 6.26 -1.33 -3.49
N ARG A 36 6.83 -2.19 -4.35
CA ARG A 36 6.48 -2.27 -5.77
C ARG A 36 5.03 -2.70 -5.99
N LEU A 37 4.58 -3.76 -5.30
CA LEU A 37 3.22 -4.25 -5.40
C LEU A 37 2.20 -3.19 -4.94
N CYS A 38 2.53 -2.44 -3.88
CA CYS A 38 1.72 -1.33 -3.39
C CYS A 38 1.76 -0.12 -4.34
N ARG A 39 2.92 0.26 -4.88
CA ARG A 39 3.04 1.38 -5.84
C ARG A 39 2.32 1.12 -7.16
N ALA A 40 2.26 -0.14 -7.60
CA ALA A 40 1.50 -0.53 -8.79
C ALA A 40 -0.01 -0.33 -8.61
N LYS A 41 -0.49 -0.24 -7.36
CA LYS A 41 -1.87 0.09 -7.04
C LYS A 41 -1.96 1.62 -6.92
N THR A 42 -2.48 2.27 -7.96
CA THR A 42 -2.90 3.67 -7.81
C THR A 42 -3.99 3.74 -6.74
N ALA A 43 -4.07 4.85 -6.00
CA ALA A 43 -5.21 5.13 -5.12
C ALA A 43 -6.55 4.87 -5.82
N ARG A 44 -6.66 5.28 -7.09
CA ARG A 44 -7.80 4.94 -7.95
C ARG A 44 -8.03 3.43 -8.09
N GLY A 45 -6.96 2.64 -8.28
CA GLY A 45 -7.03 1.18 -8.34
C GLY A 45 -7.36 0.52 -7.00
N VAL A 46 -6.97 1.12 -5.87
CA VAL A 46 -7.40 0.66 -4.53
C VAL A 46 -8.88 0.93 -4.33
N LEU A 47 -9.35 2.14 -4.64
CA LEU A 47 -10.78 2.52 -4.56
C LEU A 47 -11.65 1.67 -5.51
N GLU A 48 -11.20 1.45 -6.74
CA GLU A 48 -11.91 0.61 -7.69
C GLU A 48 -11.96 -0.85 -7.20
N TRP A 49 -10.85 -1.38 -6.69
CA TRP A 49 -10.83 -2.72 -6.11
C TRP A 49 -11.74 -2.84 -4.89
N MET A 50 -11.77 -1.83 -4.01
CA MET A 50 -12.66 -1.76 -2.86
C MET A 50 -14.14 -1.78 -3.28
N ARG A 51 -14.52 -0.95 -4.25
CA ARG A 51 -15.90 -0.91 -4.77
C ARG A 51 -16.33 -2.23 -5.43
N ARG A 52 -15.39 -3.03 -5.93
CA ARG A 52 -15.66 -4.27 -6.67
C ARG A 52 -15.51 -5.53 -5.83
N THR A 53 -14.89 -5.45 -4.66
CA THR A 53 -14.56 -6.62 -3.85
C THR A 53 -15.26 -6.53 -2.50
N ARG A 54 -15.96 -7.60 -2.10
CA ARG A 54 -16.65 -7.67 -0.79
C ARG A 54 -15.71 -7.68 0.42
N GLY A 55 -14.40 -7.60 0.23
CA GLY A 55 -13.43 -7.72 1.33
C GLY A 55 -13.46 -6.58 2.35
N TRP A 56 -14.29 -5.55 2.12
CA TRP A 56 -14.44 -4.34 2.93
C TRP A 56 -15.92 -4.09 3.26
N SER A 57 -16.77 -5.12 3.13
CA SER A 57 -18.22 -5.00 3.36
C SER A 57 -18.61 -4.83 4.83
N ASP A 58 -17.65 -5.04 5.73
CA ASP A 58 -17.73 -4.88 7.17
C ASP A 58 -17.40 -3.46 7.64
N LEU A 59 -16.89 -2.59 6.75
CA LEU A 59 -16.68 -1.19 7.08
C LEU A 59 -18.01 -0.45 7.27
N THR A 60 -18.06 0.33 8.34
CA THR A 60 -19.07 1.38 8.51
C THR A 60 -18.88 2.48 7.46
N ASN A 61 -19.92 3.30 7.27
CA ASN A 61 -19.85 4.42 6.33
C ASN A 61 -18.78 5.43 6.76
N GLU A 62 -18.62 5.65 8.05
CA GLU A 62 -17.63 6.54 8.64
C GLU A 62 -16.20 6.07 8.33
N GLU A 63 -15.91 4.79 8.55
CA GLU A 63 -14.58 4.21 8.26
C GLU A 63 -14.27 4.21 6.76
N ALA A 64 -15.28 4.01 5.91
CA ALA A 64 -15.13 4.11 4.46
C ALA A 64 -14.74 5.54 4.05
N VAL A 65 -15.39 6.57 4.61
CA VAL A 65 -15.08 7.98 4.32
C VAL A 65 -13.68 8.35 4.82
N GLU A 66 -13.29 7.92 6.02
CA GLU A 66 -11.95 8.16 6.56
C GLU A 66 -10.86 7.53 5.70
N LEU A 67 -11.10 6.31 5.21
CA LEU A 67 -10.22 5.60 4.32
C LEU A 67 -10.10 6.31 2.96
N GLU A 68 -11.21 6.71 2.34
CA GLU A 68 -11.18 7.46 1.07
C GLU A 68 -10.35 8.74 1.23
N ALA A 69 -10.57 9.50 2.32
CA ALA A 69 -9.80 10.69 2.62
C ALA A 69 -8.31 10.38 2.89
N ALA A 70 -7.99 9.26 3.53
CA ALA A 70 -6.60 8.84 3.74
C ALA A 70 -5.90 8.46 2.43
N ILE A 71 -6.62 7.81 1.51
CA ILE A 71 -6.11 7.45 0.20
C ILE A 71 -5.80 8.72 -0.61
N GLU A 72 -6.69 9.71 -0.63
CA GLU A 72 -6.48 10.99 -1.33
C GLU A 72 -5.28 11.77 -0.79
N ARG A 73 -5.15 11.94 0.54
CA ARG A 73 -4.01 12.65 1.16
C ARG A 73 -2.64 12.07 0.78
N ASN A 74 -2.56 10.75 0.60
CA ASN A 74 -1.32 10.08 0.22
C ASN A 74 -0.98 10.21 -1.27
N GLN A 75 -1.91 10.68 -2.12
CA GLN A 75 -1.62 10.97 -3.53
C GLN A 75 -0.84 12.29 -3.69
N ASP A 76 -1.20 13.33 -2.93
CA ASP A 76 -0.60 14.67 -3.06
C ASP A 76 0.83 14.73 -2.54
N SER A 77 1.18 13.85 -1.59
CA SER A 77 2.53 13.79 -1.00
C SER A 77 3.58 13.17 -1.95
N GLY A 78 3.15 12.55 -3.07
CA GLY A 78 4.03 11.90 -4.05
C GLY A 78 4.36 12.73 -5.30
N GLY A 79 3.84 13.96 -5.42
CA GLY A 79 3.95 14.79 -6.63
C GLY A 79 4.99 15.92 -6.60
N GLY A 80 5.72 16.11 -5.50
CA GLY A 80 6.62 17.25 -5.28
C GLY A 80 8.11 16.96 -5.47
N ALA A 81 8.53 16.35 -6.58
CA ALA A 81 9.94 16.27 -6.95
C ALA A 81 10.10 16.36 -8.47
N GLY A 82 9.95 17.57 -8.99
CA GLY A 82 10.19 17.85 -10.40
C GLY A 82 9.42 19.05 -10.89
N SER A 83 9.86 20.25 -10.53
CA SER A 83 9.84 21.48 -11.36
C SER A 83 10.19 22.70 -10.50
N SER A 84 11.47 23.09 -10.52
CA SER A 84 12.00 24.46 -10.62
C SER A 84 13.49 24.45 -10.29
#